data_AF-A0A1A9KA88-F1
#
_entry.id   AF-A0A1A9KA88-F1
#
_cell.length_a   1.000
_cell.length_b   1.000
_cell.length_c   1.000
_cell.angle_alpha   90.00
_cell.angle_beta   90.00
_cell.angle_gamma   90.00
#
_symmetry.space_group_name_H-M   'P 1'
#
loop_
_entity.id
_entity.type
_entity.pdbx_description
1 polymer ?
#
loop_
_entity_poly.entity_id
_entity_poly.type
_entity_poly.pdbx_seq_one_letter_code
_entity_poly.pdbx_strand_id
1 'polypeptide(L)'
;MRTSASCPGNERCGGFTLLELLVVLALVAAVGAVVMPNLLNMQEAWRRRIDLQDIANQLQTLGYRARLEARQTLIGPAGVEPPQMLKLPQGWTLSASAPVIYLANGVCLGGALELRQGDVARQLQLVPPQCLPEFVQ
;
A
#
# COMPACT_ATOMS: atom_id res chain seq x y z
N MET A 1 -38.63 4.74 -15.98
CA MET A 1 -38.01 3.41 -15.96
C MET A 1 -39.07 2.39 -16.34
N ARG A 2 -39.05 1.87 -17.58
CA ARG A 2 -39.95 0.80 -18.04
C ARG A 2 -39.31 -0.52 -17.65
N THR A 3 -39.94 -1.26 -16.75
CA THR A 3 -39.59 -2.65 -16.45
C THR A 3 -40.01 -3.51 -17.62
N SER A 4 -39.04 -3.96 -18.41
CA SER A 4 -39.24 -4.89 -19.52
C SER A 4 -39.47 -6.30 -18.97
N ALA A 5 -40.73 -6.69 -18.81
CA ALA A 5 -41.13 -8.08 -18.64
C ALA A 5 -42.62 -8.26 -18.96
N SER A 6 -43.03 -8.13 -20.22
CA SER A 6 -44.26 -8.74 -20.74
C SER A 6 -44.28 -8.65 -22.27
N CYS A 7 -44.08 -9.77 -22.93
CA CYS A 7 -44.31 -9.92 -24.36
C CYS A 7 -45.83 -10.03 -24.61
N PRO A 8 -46.42 -9.16 -25.44
CA PRO A 8 -47.79 -9.35 -25.90
C PRO A 8 -47.78 -10.16 -27.21
N GLY A 9 -48.50 -11.28 -27.23
CA GLY A 9 -49.02 -11.89 -28.46
C GLY A 9 -48.13 -12.90 -29.18
N ASN A 10 -48.57 -14.16 -29.12
CA ASN A 10 -48.46 -15.20 -30.16
C ASN A 10 -47.08 -15.65 -30.70
N GLU A 11 -45.98 -15.34 -30.02
CA GLU A 11 -44.72 -16.08 -30.20
C GLU A 11 -44.43 -16.89 -28.93
N ARG A 12 -43.91 -18.12 -29.08
CA ARG A 12 -43.55 -18.98 -27.94
C ARG A 12 -42.41 -18.32 -27.16
N CYS A 13 -42.76 -17.46 -26.22
CA CYS A 13 -41.81 -16.88 -25.27
C CYS A 13 -41.25 -18.03 -24.41
N GLY A 14 -40.01 -18.43 -24.69
CA GLY A 14 -39.26 -19.31 -23.82
C GLY A 14 -39.08 -18.64 -22.46
N GLY A 15 -39.83 -19.09 -21.45
CA GLY A 15 -39.60 -18.71 -20.07
C GLY A 15 -38.46 -19.55 -19.49
N PHE A 16 -37.63 -18.94 -18.65
CA PHE A 16 -36.63 -19.67 -17.88
C PHE A 16 -37.32 -20.57 -16.84
N THR A 17 -36.93 -21.84 -16.77
CA THR A 17 -37.49 -22.73 -15.74
C THR A 17 -36.87 -22.41 -14.38
N LEU A 18 -37.59 -22.73 -13.29
CA LEU A 18 -37.04 -22.58 -11.92
C LEU A 18 -35.72 -23.35 -11.75
N LEU A 19 -35.61 -24.53 -12.39
CA LEU A 19 -34.41 -25.35 -12.34
C LEU A 19 -33.25 -24.69 -13.09
N GLU A 20 -33.50 -24.07 -14.24
CA GLU A 20 -32.50 -23.35 -15.02
C GLU A 20 -31.92 -22.17 -14.24
N LEU A 21 -32.77 -21.36 -13.59
CA LEU A 21 -32.29 -20.27 -12.73
C LEU A 21 -31.48 -20.77 -11.53
N LEU A 22 -31.89 -21.89 -10.91
CA LEU A 22 -31.15 -22.48 -9.79
C LEU A 22 -29.77 -22.98 -10.25
N VAL A 23 -29.71 -23.68 -11.39
CA VAL A 23 -28.45 -24.16 -11.97
C VAL A 23 -27.53 -22.99 -12.33
N VAL A 24 -28.05 -21.92 -12.94
CA VAL A 24 -27.26 -20.72 -13.26
C VAL A 24 -26.71 -20.07 -12.00
N LEU A 25 -27.53 -19.87 -10.95
CA LEU A 25 -27.07 -19.31 -9.68
C LEU A 25 -26.03 -20.20 -8.99
N ALA A 26 -26.21 -21.52 -9.03
CA ALA A 26 -25.25 -22.48 -8.51
C ALA A 26 -23.91 -22.41 -9.27
N LEU A 27 -23.94 -22.30 -10.59
CA LEU A 27 -22.74 -22.12 -11.42
C LEU A 27 -22.05 -20.78 -11.15
N VAL A 28 -22.80 -19.68 -11.04
CA VAL A 28 -22.25 -18.37 -10.69
C VAL A 28 -21.61 -18.39 -9.31
N ALA A 29 -22.25 -19.02 -8.32
CA ALA A 29 -21.70 -19.17 -6.98
C ALA A 29 -20.40 -20.01 -6.99
N ALA A 30 -20.37 -21.11 -7.75
CA ALA A 30 -19.18 -21.95 -7.89
C ALA A 30 -18.00 -21.20 -8.52
N VAL A 31 -18.25 -20.42 -9.60
CA VAL A 31 -17.21 -19.57 -10.21
C VAL A 31 -16.77 -18.46 -9.25
N GLY A 32 -17.72 -17.82 -8.56
CA GLY A 32 -17.43 -16.79 -7.56
C GLY A 32 -16.50 -17.28 -6.45
N ALA A 33 -16.70 -18.51 -5.96
CA ALA A 33 -15.85 -19.12 -4.93
C ALA A 33 -14.39 -19.27 -5.38
N VAL A 34 -14.14 -19.56 -6.66
CA VAL A 34 -12.79 -19.69 -7.23
C VAL A 34 -12.12 -18.32 -7.40
N VAL A 35 -12.88 -17.28 -7.77
CA VAL A 35 -12.34 -15.94 -8.06
C VAL A 35 -12.10 -15.10 -6.79
N MET A 36 -12.91 -15.29 -5.75
CA MET A 36 -12.85 -14.55 -4.49
C MET A 36 -11.45 -14.45 -3.84
N PRO A 37 -10.65 -15.54 -3.67
CA PRO A 37 -9.34 -15.44 -3.03
C PRO A 37 -8.37 -14.51 -3.77
N ASN A 38 -8.47 -14.44 -5.10
CA ASN A 38 -7.61 -13.58 -5.90
C ASN A 38 -7.88 -12.09 -5.66
N LEU A 39 -9.15 -11.71 -5.43
CA LEU A 39 -9.51 -10.33 -5.08
C LEU A 39 -8.91 -9.91 -3.74
N LEU A 40 -8.90 -10.79 -2.75
CA LEU A 40 -8.31 -10.51 -1.43
C LEU A 40 -6.80 -10.29 -1.53
N ASN A 41 -6.09 -11.19 -2.24
CA ASN A 41 -4.66 -11.06 -2.48
C ASN A 41 -4.30 -9.76 -3.22
N MET A 42 -5.14 -9.35 -4.18
CA MET A 42 -4.97 -8.10 -4.89
C MET A 42 -5.09 -6.92 -3.93
N GLN A 43 -6.12 -6.86 -3.07
CA GLN A 43 -6.25 -5.76 -2.11
C GLN A 43 -5.02 -5.61 -1.19
N GLU A 44 -4.46 -6.72 -0.70
CA GLU A 44 -3.26 -6.70 0.14
C GLU A 44 -2.02 -6.22 -0.62
N ALA A 45 -1.85 -6.65 -1.87
CA ALA A 45 -0.77 -6.17 -2.73
C ALA A 45 -0.87 -4.66 -2.99
N TRP A 46 -2.08 -4.14 -3.14
CA TRP A 46 -2.33 -2.71 -3.32
C TRP A 46 -2.04 -1.93 -2.04
N ARG A 47 -2.50 -2.39 -0.88
CA ARG A 47 -2.20 -1.77 0.43
C ARG A 47 -0.69 -1.67 0.66
N ARG A 48 0.06 -2.76 0.42
CA ARG A 48 1.53 -2.77 0.56
C ARG A 48 2.21 -1.72 -0.33
N ARG A 49 1.74 -1.52 -1.56
CA ARG A 49 2.31 -0.51 -2.46
C ARG A 49 2.02 0.90 -1.98
N ILE A 50 0.81 1.15 -1.49
CA ILE A 50 0.41 2.46 -0.94
C ILE A 50 1.26 2.78 0.30
N ASP A 51 1.42 1.82 1.22
CA ASP A 51 2.23 2.00 2.43
C ASP A 51 3.69 2.34 2.08
N LEU A 52 4.30 1.61 1.13
CA LEU A 52 5.65 1.89 0.67
C LEU A 52 5.79 3.29 0.06
N GLN A 53 4.80 3.69 -0.75
CA GLN A 53 4.79 5.01 -1.36
C GLN A 53 4.65 6.13 -0.33
N ASP A 54 3.81 5.93 0.69
CA ASP A 54 3.63 6.89 1.77
C ASP A 54 4.90 7.03 2.60
N ILE A 55 5.55 5.92 2.97
CA ILE A 55 6.84 5.92 3.67
C ILE A 55 7.89 6.66 2.83
N ALA A 56 7.99 6.38 1.54
CA ALA A 56 8.94 7.05 0.65
C ALA A 56 8.70 8.57 0.59
N ASN A 57 7.44 9.00 0.47
CA ASN A 57 7.07 10.41 0.46
C ASN A 57 7.36 11.09 1.80
N GLN A 58 7.11 10.40 2.92
CA GLN A 58 7.44 10.91 4.24
C GLN A 58 8.96 11.08 4.44
N LEU A 59 9.78 10.15 3.95
CA LEU A 59 11.26 10.26 4.01
C LEU A 59 11.80 11.43 3.19
N GLN A 60 11.20 11.71 2.03
CA GLN A 60 11.55 12.85 1.19
C GLN A 60 11.15 14.19 1.83
N THR A 61 9.97 14.24 2.46
CA THR A 61 9.48 15.45 3.14
C THR A 61 10.10 15.67 4.52
N LEU A 62 10.83 14.68 5.05
CA LEU A 62 11.48 14.76 6.36
C LEU A 62 12.51 15.89 6.45
N GLY A 63 13.28 16.13 5.37
CA GLY A 63 14.21 17.26 5.30
C GLY A 63 13.50 18.61 5.41
N TYR A 64 12.35 18.77 4.74
CA TYR A 64 11.54 19.97 4.87
C TYR A 64 11.03 20.17 6.30
N ARG A 65 10.60 19.10 6.99
CA ARG A 65 10.16 19.17 8.40
C ARG A 65 11.29 19.53 9.35
N ALA A 66 12.46 18.89 9.21
CA ALA A 66 13.65 19.21 9.99
C ALA A 66 14.03 20.70 9.88
N ARG A 67 13.88 21.28 8.68
CA ARG A 67 14.07 22.72 8.46
C ARG A 67 13.04 23.58 9.17
N LEU A 68 11.75 23.25 9.05
CA LEU A 68 10.67 24.01 9.69
C LEU A 68 10.81 24.03 11.21
N GLU A 69 11.22 22.92 11.81
CA GLU A 69 11.40 22.81 13.26
C GLU A 69 12.78 23.29 13.74
N ALA A 70 13.65 23.71 12.80
CA ALA A 70 15.03 24.13 13.05
C ALA A 70 15.80 23.11 13.93
N ARG A 71 15.55 21.82 13.71
CA ARG A 71 16.06 20.72 14.53
C ARG A 71 16.59 19.60 13.63
N GLN A 72 17.68 18.99 14.07
CA GLN A 72 18.19 17.79 13.42
C GLN A 72 17.31 16.58 13.75
N THR A 73 17.11 15.72 12.76
CA THR A 73 16.40 14.45 12.89
C THR A 73 17.37 13.33 12.51
N LEU A 74 17.37 12.26 13.27
CA LEU A 74 18.26 11.11 13.02
C LEU A 74 17.44 9.83 12.92
N ILE A 75 17.88 8.94 12.03
CA ILE A 75 17.32 7.60 11.90
C ILE A 75 18.42 6.64 12.31
N GLY A 76 18.23 5.98 13.45
CA GLY A 76 19.17 5.03 14.02
C GLY A 76 18.60 3.60 14.07
N PRO A 77 19.23 2.71 14.87
CA PRO A 77 18.79 1.31 14.98
C PRO A 77 17.41 1.18 15.64
N ALA A 78 17.04 2.11 16.51
CA ALA A 78 15.72 2.16 17.17
C ALA A 78 14.65 2.88 16.32
N GLY A 79 15.00 3.39 15.15
CA GLY A 79 14.12 4.17 14.28
C GLY A 79 14.40 5.66 14.31
N VAL A 80 13.36 6.46 14.11
CA VAL A 80 13.47 7.92 13.93
C VAL A 80 13.42 8.64 15.27
N GLU A 81 14.36 9.56 15.48
CA GLU A 81 14.36 10.47 16.61
C GLU A 81 14.34 11.94 16.13
N PRO A 82 13.36 12.75 16.56
CA PRO A 82 12.24 12.40 17.44
C PRO A 82 11.13 11.57 16.73
N PRO A 83 10.42 10.65 17.43
CA PRO A 83 9.46 9.73 16.80
C PRO A 83 8.30 10.38 16.05
N GLN A 84 7.96 11.63 16.39
CA GLN A 84 6.84 12.37 15.80
C GLN A 84 7.14 12.82 14.35
N MET A 85 8.41 12.80 13.95
CA MET A 85 8.86 13.27 12.64
C MET A 85 8.39 12.37 11.50
N LEU A 86 8.27 11.07 11.76
CA LEU A 86 7.90 10.05 10.78
C LEU A 86 6.81 9.14 11.35
N LYS A 87 5.71 8.97 10.61
CA LYS A 87 4.59 8.11 11.00
C LYS A 87 4.61 6.85 10.15
N LEU A 88 5.16 5.78 10.69
CA LEU A 88 5.16 4.48 10.03
C LEU A 88 3.75 3.84 10.09
N PRO A 89 3.26 3.23 9.00
CA PRO A 89 2.04 2.44 9.02
C PRO A 89 2.17 1.23 9.95
N GLN A 90 1.04 0.64 10.35
CA GLN A 90 1.03 -0.49 11.28
C GLN A 90 1.82 -1.68 10.73
N GLY A 91 2.65 -2.30 11.58
CA GLY A 91 3.46 -3.46 11.21
C GLY A 91 4.73 -3.14 10.40
N TRP A 92 4.99 -1.86 10.11
CA TRP A 92 6.23 -1.41 9.50
C TRP A 92 7.21 -0.92 10.55
N THR A 93 8.48 -1.27 10.38
CA THR A 93 9.59 -0.82 11.21
C THR A 93 10.72 -0.34 10.31
N LEU A 94 11.33 0.78 10.70
CA LEU A 94 12.45 1.39 10.00
C LEU A 94 13.64 1.41 10.95
N SER A 95 14.80 0.99 10.47
CA SER A 95 16.04 1.03 11.24
C SER A 95 17.21 1.37 10.34
N ALA A 96 18.29 1.91 10.92
CA ALA A 96 19.53 2.20 10.23
C ALA A 96 20.70 1.65 11.06
N SER A 97 21.59 0.88 10.42
CA SER A 97 22.81 0.39 11.08
C SER A 97 23.81 1.52 11.32
N ALA A 98 23.97 2.41 10.34
CA ALA A 98 24.66 3.68 10.48
C ALA A 98 23.61 4.81 10.51
N PRO A 99 23.70 5.76 11.45
CA PRO A 99 22.66 6.77 11.62
C PRO A 99 22.55 7.67 10.38
N VAL A 100 21.34 7.77 9.82
CA VAL A 100 21.05 8.72 8.74
C VAL A 100 20.64 10.05 9.35
N ILE A 101 21.31 11.12 8.95
CA ILE A 101 21.15 12.45 9.55
C ILE A 101 20.45 13.39 8.57
N TYR A 102 19.37 13.99 9.06
CA TYR A 102 18.68 15.13 8.46
C TYR A 102 19.03 16.37 9.27
N LEU A 103 19.75 17.30 8.65
CA LEU A 103 20.21 18.52 9.30
C LEU A 103 19.07 19.53 9.47
N ALA A 104 19.22 20.43 10.46
CA ALA A 104 18.25 21.49 10.75
C ALA A 104 18.06 22.51 9.61
N ASN A 105 18.91 22.50 8.58
CA ASN A 105 18.74 23.32 7.37
C ASN A 105 17.91 22.61 6.27
N GLY A 106 17.55 21.35 6.50
CA GLY A 106 16.78 20.48 5.62
C GLY A 106 17.61 19.59 4.68
N VAL A 107 18.94 19.62 4.78
CA VAL A 107 19.81 18.74 4.00
C VAL A 107 19.87 17.37 4.65
N CYS A 108 19.66 16.33 3.85
CA CYS A 108 19.91 14.95 4.27
C CYS A 108 21.29 14.48 3.82
N LEU A 109 22.03 13.80 4.70
CA LEU A 109 23.37 13.28 4.40
C LEU A 109 23.36 11.93 3.67
N GLY A 110 22.19 11.32 3.51
CA GLY A 110 22.05 10.00 2.91
C GLY A 110 22.52 8.86 3.81
N GLY A 111 22.37 7.64 3.31
CA GLY A 111 22.78 6.42 4.02
C GLY A 111 21.87 5.23 3.73
N ALA A 112 22.19 4.09 4.33
CA ALA A 112 21.42 2.87 4.16
C ALA A 112 20.39 2.72 5.29
N LEU A 113 19.18 2.35 4.91
CA LEU A 113 18.08 2.04 5.80
C LEU A 113 17.61 0.61 5.56
N GLU A 114 17.08 -0.01 6.60
CA GLU A 114 16.39 -1.28 6.54
C GLU A 114 14.92 -1.05 6.90
N LEU A 115 14.04 -1.40 5.96
CA LEU A 115 12.61 -1.32 6.11
C LEU A 115 12.04 -2.73 6.25
N ARG A 116 11.38 -3.01 7.37
CA ARG A 116 10.88 -4.34 7.70
C ARG A 116 9.37 -4.32 7.89
N GLN A 117 8.68 -5.23 7.20
CA GLN A 117 7.25 -5.49 7.31
C GLN A 117 7.05 -6.94 7.77
N GLY A 118 6.74 -7.14 9.06
CA GLY A 118 6.73 -8.48 9.66
C GLY A 118 8.11 -9.14 9.53
N ASP A 119 8.21 -10.26 8.80
CA ASP A 119 9.46 -10.99 8.58
C ASP A 119 10.19 -10.59 7.29
N VAL A 120 9.60 -9.73 6.45
CA VAL A 120 10.22 -9.29 5.20
C VAL A 120 11.00 -8.01 5.44
N ALA A 121 12.32 -8.09 5.37
CA ALA A 121 13.22 -6.93 5.37
C ALA A 121 13.62 -6.55 3.94
N ARG A 122 13.70 -5.25 3.67
CA ARG A 122 14.22 -4.68 2.43
C ARG A 122 15.20 -3.57 2.75
N GLN A 123 16.31 -3.54 2.01
CA GLN A 123 17.32 -2.50 2.14
C GLN A 123 17.00 -1.34 1.17
N LEU A 124 17.09 -0.13 1.69
CA LEU A 124 16.91 1.10 0.94
C LEU A 124 18.17 1.94 1.07
N GLN A 125 18.60 2.55 -0.02
CA GLN A 125 19.63 3.55 -0.03
C GLN A 125 18.98 4.92 -0.17
N LEU A 126 19.31 5.85 0.73
CA LEU A 126 18.88 7.24 0.64
C LEU A 126 19.97 8.05 -0.05
N VAL A 127 19.61 8.63 -1.20
CA VAL A 127 20.52 9.46 -1.99
C VAL A 127 20.40 10.93 -1.57
N PRO A 128 21.49 11.56 -1.07
CA PRO A 128 21.50 12.97 -0.70
C PRO A 128 21.33 13.88 -1.93
N PRO A 129 20.90 15.15 -1.78
CA PRO A 129 20.59 15.86 -0.53
C PRO A 129 19.13 15.72 -0.08
N GLN A 130 18.27 15.16 -0.94
CA GLN A 130 16.82 15.07 -0.75
C GLN A 130 16.38 13.76 -0.09
N CYS A 131 17.31 12.81 0.07
CA CYS A 131 17.05 11.45 0.52
C CYS A 131 15.94 10.77 -0.27
N LEU A 132 16.13 10.78 -1.60
CA LEU A 132 15.38 9.95 -2.52
C LEU A 132 15.67 8.47 -2.20
N PRO A 133 14.65 7.66 -1.87
CA PRO A 133 14.83 6.26 -1.57
C PRO A 133 14.99 5.44 -2.86
N GLU A 134 16.10 4.71 -2.94
CA GLU A 134 16.36 3.70 -3.97
C GLU A 134 16.36 2.32 -3.31
N PHE A 135 15.53 1.41 -3.82
CA PHE A 135 15.49 0.04 -3.32
C PHE A 135 16.71 -0.71 -3.83
N VAL A 136 17.53 -1.23 -2.92
CA VAL A 136 18.67 -2.08 -3.27
C VAL A 136 18.12 -3.50 -3.46
N GLN A 137 18.30 -4.04 -4.66
CA GLN A 137 17.78 -5.34 -5.09
C GLN A 137 18.67 -6.49 -4.64
#